data_AF-A0A6A5AZE5-F1
#
_entry.id   AF-A0A6A5AZE5-F1
#
_cell.length_a   1.000
_cell.length_b   1.000
_cell.length_c   1.000
_cell.angle_alpha   90.00
_cell.angle_beta   90.00
_cell.angle_gamma   90.00
#
_symmetry.space_group_name_H-M   'P 1'
#
loop_
_entity.id
_entity.type
_entity.pdbx_description
1 polymer ?
#
loop_
_entity_poly.entity_id
_entity_poly.type
_entity_poly.pdbx_seq_one_letter_code
_entity_poly.pdbx_strand_id
1 'polypeptide(L)'
;MSSHNIDSSGATFEDLAIDDTLTDLERVVRYVHSNIALQRVIHVRMLEETAVAAGSVLPRQIPHVAAYPALYDSFEKTVEAIVPVLEPLVSDAEFVVRQHLAGQFPGLCKHLVESGGDVGYKLVLDKMFCVPEFISLAGDPVFRVRKAIALNCVQVCTIAGPVVTE
;
A
#
# COMPACT_ATOMS: atom_id res chain seq x y z
N MET A 1 -2.29 -48.25 -7.21
CA MET A 1 -1.41 -47.34 -6.42
C MET A 1 -1.01 -46.23 -7.36
N SER A 2 -1.78 -45.14 -7.35
CA SER A 2 -1.56 -44.01 -8.25
C SER A 2 -0.62 -43.04 -7.56
N SER A 3 0.59 -42.90 -8.10
CA SER A 3 1.59 -41.94 -7.64
C SER A 3 1.07 -40.53 -7.91
N HIS A 4 0.64 -39.84 -6.87
CA HIS A 4 0.49 -38.39 -6.90
C HIS A 4 1.88 -37.78 -7.06
N ASN A 5 2.21 -37.33 -8.27
CA ASN A 5 3.25 -36.33 -8.46
C ASN A 5 2.76 -35.04 -7.80
N ILE A 6 3.23 -34.80 -6.58
CA ILE A 6 3.20 -33.47 -6.00
C ILE A 6 4.32 -32.74 -6.74
N ASP A 7 3.96 -31.91 -7.72
CA ASP A 7 4.89 -30.94 -8.31
C ASP A 7 5.25 -29.92 -7.22
N SER A 8 6.21 -30.30 -6.37
CA SER A 8 6.92 -29.42 -5.47
C SER A 8 8.02 -28.70 -6.26
N SER A 9 7.65 -28.01 -7.35
CA SER A 9 8.56 -27.03 -7.94
C SER A 9 8.56 -25.82 -7.01
N GLY A 10 9.48 -25.83 -6.03
CA GLY A 10 9.74 -24.65 -5.22
C GLY A 10 10.09 -23.47 -6.12
N ALA A 11 9.68 -22.26 -5.73
CA ALA A 11 10.01 -21.04 -6.45
C ALA A 11 11.53 -20.97 -6.71
N THR A 12 11.92 -20.76 -7.96
CA THR A 12 13.32 -20.62 -8.35
C THR A 12 13.75 -19.16 -8.26
N PHE A 13 15.06 -18.89 -8.37
CA PHE A 13 15.56 -17.51 -8.37
C PHE A 13 15.09 -16.74 -9.60
N GLU A 14 14.85 -17.41 -10.72
CA GLU A 14 14.28 -16.83 -11.93
C GLU A 14 12.84 -16.35 -11.71
N ASP A 15 12.08 -16.99 -10.81
CA ASP A 15 10.73 -16.55 -10.47
C ASP A 15 10.70 -15.22 -9.68
N LEU A 16 11.86 -14.78 -9.17
CA LEU A 16 12.03 -13.46 -8.53
C LEU A 16 12.47 -12.38 -9.53
N ALA A 17 12.64 -12.71 -10.82
CA ALA A 17 12.99 -11.71 -11.83
C ALA A 17 11.93 -10.60 -11.87
N ILE A 18 12.41 -9.35 -11.81
CA ILE A 18 11.57 -8.16 -11.89
C ILE A 18 11.54 -7.69 -13.34
N ASP A 19 10.35 -7.34 -13.81
CA ASP A 19 10.14 -6.72 -15.10
C ASP A 19 10.63 -5.27 -15.02
N ASP A 20 11.86 -5.06 -15.49
CA ASP A 20 12.51 -3.75 -15.49
C ASP A 20 11.87 -2.76 -16.47
N THR A 21 10.93 -3.21 -17.32
CA THR A 21 10.19 -2.34 -18.25
C THR A 21 9.01 -1.63 -17.59
N LEU A 22 8.53 -2.12 -16.44
CA LEU A 22 7.43 -1.52 -15.69
C LEU A 22 7.90 -0.29 -14.88
N THR A 23 7.01 0.66 -14.66
CA THR A 23 7.19 1.71 -13.65
C THR A 23 7.09 1.13 -12.24
N ASP A 24 7.56 1.85 -11.23
CA ASP A 24 7.46 1.39 -9.83
C ASP A 24 6.00 1.16 -9.39
N LEU A 25 5.08 2.01 -9.87
CA LEU A 25 3.64 1.83 -9.63
C LEU A 25 3.12 0.52 -10.22
N GLU A 26 3.45 0.25 -11.49
CA GLU A 26 3.05 -0.99 -12.16
C GLU A 26 3.67 -2.22 -11.50
N ARG A 27 4.94 -2.13 -11.06
CA ARG A 27 5.60 -3.22 -10.31
C ARG A 27 4.88 -3.49 -9.00
N VAL A 28 4.59 -2.46 -8.21
CA VAL A 28 3.90 -2.63 -6.94
C VAL A 28 2.54 -3.28 -7.15
N VAL A 29 1.71 -2.75 -8.05
CA VAL A 29 0.37 -3.29 -8.34
C VAL A 29 0.44 -4.74 -8.85
N ARG A 30 1.42 -5.06 -9.68
CA ARG A 30 1.59 -6.42 -10.23
C ARG A 30 2.05 -7.40 -9.17
N TYR A 31 3.10 -7.07 -8.44
CA TYR A 31 3.84 -8.03 -7.64
C TYR A 31 3.34 -8.18 -6.20
N VAL A 32 2.49 -7.27 -5.71
CA VAL A 32 1.69 -7.53 -4.49
C VAL A 32 0.71 -8.70 -4.64
N HIS A 33 0.44 -9.15 -5.87
CA HIS A 33 -0.38 -10.33 -6.16
C HIS A 33 0.44 -11.57 -6.52
N SER A 34 1.77 -11.54 -6.37
CA SER A 34 2.63 -12.67 -6.70
C SER A 34 2.33 -13.90 -5.85
N ASN A 35 2.47 -15.10 -6.41
CA ASN A 35 2.43 -16.33 -5.63
C ASN A 35 3.63 -16.48 -4.68
N ILE A 36 4.67 -15.66 -4.84
CA ILE A 36 5.89 -15.68 -4.03
C ILE A 36 5.77 -14.65 -2.91
N ALA A 37 5.71 -15.14 -1.67
CA ALA A 37 5.61 -14.33 -0.46
C ALA A 37 6.66 -13.21 -0.38
N LEU A 38 7.93 -13.54 -0.69
CA LEU A 38 9.03 -12.58 -0.66
C LEU A 38 8.80 -11.42 -1.64
N GLN A 39 8.29 -11.72 -2.83
CA GLN A 39 8.02 -10.71 -3.84
C GLN A 39 6.90 -9.76 -3.38
N ARG A 40 5.82 -10.31 -2.80
CA ARG A 40 4.76 -9.49 -2.19
C ARG A 40 5.30 -8.61 -1.07
N VAL A 41 6.10 -9.15 -0.15
CA VAL A 41 6.69 -8.38 0.96
C VAL A 41 7.55 -7.22 0.46
N ILE A 42 8.39 -7.44 -0.56
CA ILE A 42 9.24 -6.37 -1.13
C ILE A 42 8.36 -5.23 -1.65
N HIS A 43 7.34 -5.54 -2.43
CA HIS A 43 6.50 -4.53 -3.07
C HIS A 43 5.54 -3.85 -2.08
N VAL A 44 5.08 -4.55 -1.04
CA VAL A 44 4.34 -3.92 0.06
C VAL A 44 5.19 -2.86 0.76
N ARG A 45 6.48 -3.08 0.94
CA ARG A 45 7.38 -2.09 1.58
C ARG A 45 7.64 -0.85 0.72
N MET A 46 7.26 -0.89 -0.55
CA MET A 46 7.43 0.22 -1.49
C MET A 46 6.15 1.04 -1.67
N LEU A 47 5.01 0.64 -1.06
CA LEU A 47 3.71 1.28 -1.29
C LEU A 47 3.73 2.79 -1.02
N GLU A 48 4.28 3.21 0.13
CA GLU A 48 4.35 4.63 0.49
C GLU A 48 5.19 5.44 -0.52
N GLU A 49 6.43 5.02 -0.75
CA GLU A 49 7.35 5.72 -1.64
C GLU A 49 6.80 5.79 -3.07
N THR A 50 6.18 4.70 -3.52
CA THR A 50 5.57 4.60 -4.84
C THR A 50 4.34 5.50 -4.98
N ALA A 51 3.49 5.58 -3.95
CA ALA A 51 2.34 6.50 -3.92
C ALA A 51 2.78 7.96 -4.10
N VAL A 52 3.80 8.37 -3.33
CA VAL A 52 4.36 9.72 -3.41
C VAL A 52 5.01 9.97 -4.78
N ALA A 53 5.73 8.99 -5.32
CA ALA A 53 6.42 9.12 -6.60
C ALA A 53 5.47 9.09 -7.82
N ALA A 54 4.29 8.48 -7.71
CA ALA A 54 3.37 8.22 -8.84
C ALA A 54 2.97 9.49 -9.62
N GLY A 55 2.87 10.64 -8.96
CA GLY A 55 2.55 11.95 -9.55
C GLY A 55 3.76 12.76 -10.03
N SER A 56 4.97 12.27 -9.76
CA SER A 56 6.23 12.89 -10.19
C SER A 56 6.61 12.47 -11.61
N VAL A 57 6.00 11.40 -12.13
CA VAL A 57 6.31 10.78 -13.42
C VAL A 57 5.33 11.27 -14.49
N LEU A 58 5.29 12.58 -14.73
CA LEU A 58 4.66 13.11 -15.94
C LEU A 58 5.73 13.43 -16.99
N PRO A 59 5.51 13.08 -18.27
CA PRO A 59 6.42 13.44 -19.34
C PRO A 59 6.51 14.97 -19.46
N ARG A 60 7.73 15.45 -19.77
CA ARG A 60 8.05 16.86 -20.03
C ARG A 60 6.94 17.59 -20.81
N GLN A 61 6.56 18.75 -20.26
CA GLN A 61 6.14 19.97 -20.96
C GLN A 61 4.63 20.17 -21.24
N ILE A 62 3.92 20.79 -20.30
CA ILE A 62 3.02 21.92 -20.60
C ILE A 62 3.20 22.99 -19.50
N PRO A 63 3.88 24.12 -19.78
CA PRO A 63 4.08 25.17 -18.82
C PRO A 63 2.87 26.13 -18.88
N HIS A 64 1.82 25.93 -18.08
CA HIS A 64 0.97 27.06 -17.66
C HIS A 64 -0.09 26.79 -16.56
N VAL A 65 0.02 25.76 -15.71
CA VAL A 65 -0.88 25.68 -14.54
C VAL A 65 -0.12 25.27 -13.27
N ALA A 66 0.01 26.28 -12.40
CA ALA A 66 0.28 26.33 -10.96
C ALA A 66 0.63 25.01 -10.24
N ALA A 67 1.82 24.93 -9.62
CA ALA A 67 2.33 24.15 -8.46
C ALA A 67 1.59 22.92 -7.84
N TYR A 68 0.32 22.68 -8.13
CA TYR A 68 -0.56 21.61 -7.62
C TYR A 68 -0.80 20.38 -8.54
N PRO A 69 -0.56 20.35 -9.87
CA PRO A 69 -1.01 19.22 -10.70
C PRO A 69 -0.26 17.92 -10.41
N ALA A 70 1.01 17.98 -9.98
CA ALA A 70 1.79 16.78 -9.65
C ALA A 70 1.33 16.10 -8.33
N LEU A 71 0.89 16.90 -7.35
CA LEU A 71 0.31 16.36 -6.11
C LEU A 71 -1.07 15.77 -6.38
N TYR A 72 -1.89 16.45 -7.19
CA TYR A 72 -3.20 15.93 -7.55
C TYR A 72 -3.12 14.63 -8.38
N ASP A 73 -2.17 14.54 -9.31
CA ASP A 73 -1.93 13.32 -10.10
C ASP A 73 -1.43 12.14 -9.26
N SER A 74 -0.57 12.38 -8.25
CA SER A 74 -0.16 11.32 -7.31
C SER A 74 -1.33 10.85 -6.45
N PHE A 75 -2.20 11.76 -6.03
CA PHE A 75 -3.42 11.42 -5.31
C PHE A 75 -4.34 10.50 -6.14
N GLU A 76 -4.70 10.91 -7.37
CA GLU A 76 -5.59 10.11 -8.24
C GLU A 76 -5.00 8.73 -8.51
N LYS A 77 -3.73 8.64 -8.91
CA LYS A 77 -3.05 7.35 -9.14
C LYS A 77 -3.01 6.48 -7.89
N THR A 78 -2.77 7.06 -6.71
CA THR A 78 -2.77 6.29 -5.46
C THR A 78 -4.17 5.73 -5.16
N VAL A 79 -5.21 6.54 -5.34
CA VAL A 79 -6.60 6.13 -5.13
C VAL A 79 -7.03 5.03 -6.11
N GLU A 80 -6.62 5.13 -7.38
CA GLU A 80 -7.00 4.18 -8.41
C GLU A 80 -6.21 2.87 -8.36
N ALA A 81 -4.91 2.95 -8.04
CA ALA A 81 -4.01 1.80 -8.19
C ALA A 81 -3.58 1.18 -6.84
N ILE A 82 -3.35 1.99 -5.81
CA ILE A 82 -2.80 1.53 -4.53
C ILE A 82 -3.88 1.22 -3.51
N VAL A 83 -4.90 2.07 -3.38
CA VAL A 83 -5.99 1.85 -2.41
C VAL A 83 -6.69 0.49 -2.61
N PRO A 84 -6.98 0.04 -3.85
CA PRO A 84 -7.64 -1.26 -4.05
C PRO A 84 -6.80 -2.46 -3.64
N VAL A 85 -5.46 -2.36 -3.62
CA VAL A 85 -4.61 -3.50 -3.24
C VAL A 85 -4.48 -3.68 -1.73
N LEU A 86 -4.98 -2.75 -0.91
CA LEU A 86 -4.86 -2.84 0.55
C LEU A 86 -5.74 -3.96 1.13
N GLU A 87 -6.95 -4.13 0.59
CA GLU A 87 -7.90 -5.17 1.02
C GLU A 87 -7.33 -6.60 0.86
N PRO A 88 -6.80 -7.01 -0.31
CA PRO A 88 -6.19 -8.33 -0.42
C PRO A 88 -4.92 -8.45 0.45
N LEU A 89 -4.17 -7.36 0.65
CA LEU A 89 -2.94 -7.39 1.44
C LEU A 89 -3.18 -7.51 2.96
N VAL A 90 -4.27 -6.98 3.52
CA VAL A 90 -4.63 -7.24 4.93
C VAL A 90 -5.09 -8.67 5.17
N SER A 91 -5.50 -9.37 4.11
CA SER A 91 -5.96 -10.76 4.17
C SER A 91 -4.91 -11.74 3.63
N ASP A 92 -3.69 -11.26 3.35
CA ASP A 92 -2.63 -12.08 2.80
C ASP A 92 -2.35 -13.29 3.70
N ALA A 93 -2.13 -14.47 3.13
CA ALA A 93 -1.83 -15.68 3.91
C ALA A 93 -0.56 -15.51 4.78
N GLU A 94 0.41 -14.73 4.29
CA GLU A 94 1.71 -14.56 4.92
C GLU A 94 1.70 -13.38 5.89
N PHE A 95 1.87 -13.66 7.18
CA PHE A 95 1.81 -12.62 8.21
C PHE A 95 2.88 -11.53 8.00
N VAL A 96 3.99 -11.84 7.35
CA VAL A 96 5.06 -10.87 7.09
C VAL A 96 4.59 -9.78 6.13
N VAL A 97 3.74 -10.12 5.15
CA VAL A 97 3.12 -9.15 4.24
C VAL A 97 2.23 -8.21 5.04
N ARG A 98 1.30 -8.78 5.82
CA ARG A 98 0.37 -8.03 6.68
C ARG A 98 1.09 -7.13 7.70
N GLN A 99 2.18 -7.64 8.29
CA GLN A 99 3.02 -6.89 9.22
C GLN A 99 3.68 -5.67 8.55
N HIS A 100 4.18 -5.81 7.33
CA HIS A 100 4.82 -4.69 6.62
C HIS A 100 3.77 -3.70 6.10
N LEU A 101 2.60 -4.17 5.66
CA LEU A 101 1.48 -3.31 5.30
C LEU A 101 1.08 -2.39 6.47
N ALA A 102 1.03 -2.92 7.69
CA ALA A 102 0.76 -2.14 8.89
C ALA A 102 1.71 -0.93 9.05
N GLY A 103 2.95 -1.05 8.58
CA GLY A 103 3.96 0.01 8.60
C GLY A 103 3.83 1.04 7.46
N GLN A 104 3.01 0.79 6.44
CA GLN A 104 2.81 1.71 5.31
C GLN A 104 1.67 2.71 5.56
N PHE A 105 0.76 2.41 6.49
CA PHE A 105 -0.41 3.27 6.76
C PHE A 105 -0.05 4.72 7.10
N PRO A 106 0.93 5.05 7.97
CA PRO A 106 1.24 6.44 8.29
C PRO A 106 1.58 7.26 7.02
N GLY A 107 2.47 6.73 6.19
CA GLY A 107 2.90 7.39 4.96
C GLY A 107 1.79 7.54 3.94
N LEU A 108 1.02 6.48 3.70
CA LEU A 108 -0.12 6.50 2.79
C LEU A 108 -1.20 7.48 3.26
N CYS A 109 -1.55 7.48 4.55
CA CYS A 109 -2.51 8.42 5.10
C CYS A 109 -2.04 9.86 4.94
N LYS A 110 -0.76 10.14 5.26
CA LYS A 110 -0.18 11.47 5.12
C LYS A 110 -0.24 11.93 3.67
N HIS A 111 0.20 11.09 2.73
CA HIS A 111 0.19 11.40 1.31
C HIS A 111 -1.22 11.71 0.80
N LEU A 112 -2.20 10.87 1.14
CA LEU A 112 -3.60 11.06 0.73
C LEU A 112 -4.17 12.38 1.26
N VAL A 113 -3.93 12.73 2.53
CA VAL A 113 -4.40 13.99 3.13
C VAL A 113 -3.71 15.19 2.50
N GLU A 114 -2.38 15.18 2.38
CA GLU A 114 -1.61 16.31 1.85
C GLU A 114 -1.91 16.56 0.36
N SER A 115 -2.12 15.49 -0.42
CA SER A 115 -2.29 15.58 -1.88
C SER A 115 -3.76 15.73 -2.29
N GLY A 116 -4.70 15.15 -1.53
CA GLY A 116 -6.14 15.17 -1.80
C GLY A 116 -6.95 16.17 -0.97
N GLY A 117 -6.33 16.87 -0.01
CA GLY A 117 -7.01 17.80 0.88
C GLY A 117 -8.21 17.15 1.60
N ASP A 118 -9.36 17.84 1.62
CA ASP A 118 -10.59 17.35 2.26
C ASP A 118 -11.08 16.00 1.70
N VAL A 119 -10.90 15.76 0.39
CA VAL A 119 -11.29 14.49 -0.25
C VAL A 119 -10.39 13.37 0.25
N GLY A 120 -9.08 13.61 0.28
CA GLY A 120 -8.10 12.66 0.81
C GLY A 120 -8.29 12.37 2.30
N TYR A 121 -8.60 13.41 3.08
CA TYR A 121 -8.95 13.26 4.50
C TYR A 121 -10.19 12.38 4.71
N LYS A 122 -11.28 12.64 3.99
CA LYS A 122 -12.48 11.79 4.04
C LYS A 122 -12.17 10.36 3.62
N LEU A 123 -11.38 10.18 2.56
CA LEU A 123 -10.96 8.84 2.12
C LEU A 123 -10.16 8.12 3.20
N VAL A 124 -9.22 8.79 3.88
CA VAL A 124 -8.46 8.18 4.98
C VAL A 124 -9.38 7.78 6.13
N LEU A 125 -10.36 8.60 6.50
CA LEU A 125 -11.36 8.23 7.50
C LEU A 125 -12.20 7.03 7.05
N ASP A 126 -12.78 7.12 5.85
CA ASP A 126 -13.73 6.15 5.30
C ASP A 126 -13.10 4.84 4.82
N LYS A 127 -11.80 4.83 4.51
CA LYS A 127 -11.05 3.70 3.91
C LYS A 127 -9.89 3.18 4.77
N MET A 128 -9.31 3.97 5.66
CA MET A 128 -8.14 3.54 6.45
C MET A 128 -8.34 3.54 7.97
N PHE A 129 -9.23 4.37 8.51
CA PHE A 129 -9.49 4.45 9.96
C PHE A 129 -10.77 3.77 10.42
N CYS A 130 -11.82 3.81 9.60
CA CYS A 130 -13.13 3.24 9.95
C CYS A 130 -13.39 1.89 9.28
N VAL A 131 -12.37 1.23 8.71
CA VAL A 131 -12.56 0.07 7.81
C VAL A 131 -11.98 -1.23 8.38
N PRO A 132 -12.59 -2.37 8.04
CA PRO A 132 -12.10 -3.72 8.30
C PRO A 132 -10.58 -3.94 8.22
N GLU A 133 -9.81 -3.24 7.38
CA GLU A 133 -8.35 -3.43 7.23
C GLU A 133 -7.60 -3.17 8.53
N PHE A 134 -7.77 -1.98 9.12
CA PHE A 134 -7.06 -1.59 10.32
C PHE A 134 -7.50 -2.45 11.52
N ILE A 135 -8.81 -2.70 11.61
CA ILE A 135 -9.39 -3.58 12.63
C ILE A 135 -8.91 -5.02 12.46
N SER A 136 -8.81 -5.51 11.23
CA SER A 136 -8.30 -6.84 10.88
C SER A 136 -6.85 -7.00 11.32
N LEU A 137 -5.99 -6.02 11.00
CA LEU A 137 -4.59 -6.04 11.44
C LEU A 137 -4.45 -5.91 12.97
N ALA A 138 -5.31 -5.13 13.61
CA ALA A 138 -5.33 -4.99 15.08
C ALA A 138 -5.83 -6.27 15.77
N GLY A 139 -6.75 -6.99 15.13
CA GLY A 139 -7.28 -8.29 15.55
C GLY A 139 -6.50 -9.50 15.02
N ASP A 140 -5.40 -9.28 14.30
CA ASP A 140 -4.68 -10.34 13.59
C ASP A 140 -4.26 -11.47 14.55
N PRO A 141 -4.37 -12.76 14.16
CA PRO A 141 -3.96 -13.87 15.03
C PRO A 141 -2.47 -13.80 15.43
N VAL A 142 -1.62 -13.19 14.59
CA VAL A 142 -0.18 -13.09 14.81
C VAL A 142 0.19 -11.83 15.59
N PHE A 143 0.80 -12.01 16.76
CA PHE A 143 1.21 -10.91 17.65
C PHE A 143 2.07 -9.85 16.96
N ARG A 144 2.96 -10.25 16.04
CA ARG A 144 3.85 -9.30 15.34
C ARG A 144 3.08 -8.34 14.46
N VAL A 145 1.98 -8.78 13.83
CA VAL A 145 1.11 -7.92 13.02
C VAL A 145 0.38 -6.94 13.92
N ARG A 146 -0.24 -7.42 15.01
CA ARG A 146 -0.90 -6.56 16.01
C ARG A 146 0.04 -5.52 16.61
N LYS A 147 1.28 -5.91 16.92
CA LYS A 147 2.31 -4.99 17.42
C LYS A 147 2.66 -3.93 16.36
N ALA A 148 2.82 -4.33 15.10
CA ALA A 148 3.15 -3.39 14.03
C ALA A 148 2.06 -2.33 13.86
N ILE A 149 0.79 -2.73 13.79
CA ILE A 149 -0.29 -1.75 13.65
C ILE A 149 -0.44 -0.86 14.90
N ALA A 150 -0.27 -1.41 16.11
CA ALA A 150 -0.32 -0.64 17.35
C ALA A 150 0.78 0.44 17.41
N LEU A 151 1.99 0.13 16.94
CA LEU A 151 3.11 1.09 16.89
C LEU A 151 2.87 2.22 15.87
N ASN A 152 2.17 1.94 14.79
CA ASN A 152 1.88 2.92 13.73
C ASN A 152 0.58 3.71 13.98
N CYS A 153 -0.32 3.19 14.83
CA CYS A 153 -1.62 3.78 15.13
C CYS A 153 -1.54 5.24 15.58
N VAL A 154 -0.60 5.59 16.45
CA VAL A 154 -0.47 6.98 16.95
C VAL A 154 -0.13 7.96 15.83
N GLN A 155 0.75 7.57 14.90
CA GLN A 155 1.13 8.42 13.77
C GLN A 155 -0.04 8.60 12.81
N VAL A 156 -0.72 7.50 12.50
CA VAL A 156 -1.96 7.49 11.72
C VAL A 156 -2.94 8.46 12.38
N CYS A 157 -3.31 8.27 13.65
CA CYS A 157 -4.19 9.17 14.42
C CYS A 157 -3.74 10.63 14.45
N THR A 158 -2.44 10.93 14.45
CA THR A 158 -1.97 12.32 14.36
C THR A 158 -2.33 12.96 13.03
N ILE A 159 -2.32 12.18 11.95
CA ILE A 159 -2.62 12.65 10.59
C ILE A 159 -4.13 12.87 10.40
N ALA A 160 -4.98 11.92 10.80
CA ALA A 160 -6.42 12.04 10.61
C ALA A 160 -7.19 12.60 11.82
N GLY A 161 -6.54 12.77 12.96
CA GLY A 161 -7.14 13.23 14.20
C GLY A 161 -7.50 14.72 14.33
N PRO A 162 -7.03 15.68 13.50
CA PRO A 162 -7.44 17.06 13.70
C PRO A 162 -8.83 17.32 13.09
N VAL A 163 -9.87 16.98 13.85
CA VAL A 163 -11.06 17.84 13.96
C VAL A 163 -11.32 18.05 15.45
N VAL A 164 -10.75 19.11 16.01
CA VAL A 164 -11.29 19.70 17.24
C VAL A 164 -12.48 20.53 16.80
N THR A 165 -13.67 19.95 16.82
CA THR A 165 -14.90 20.74 16.80
C THR A 165 -14.96 21.51 18.12
N GLU A 166 -14.92 22.83 18.06
CA GLU A 166 -15.41 23.69 19.15
C GLU A 166 -16.88 23.42 19.44
#